data_AF-A0A2G6GLF9-F1
#
_entry.id   AF-A0A2G6GLF9-F1
#
_cell.length_a   1.000
_cell.length_b   1.000
_cell.length_c   1.000
_cell.angle_alpha   90.00
_cell.angle_beta   90.00
_cell.angle_gamma   90.00
#
_symmetry.space_group_name_H-M   'P 1'
#
loop_
_entity.id
_entity.type
_entity.pdbx_description
1 polymer ?
#
loop_
_entity_poly.entity_id
_entity_poly.type
_entity_poly.pdbx_seq_one_letter_code
_entity_poly.pdbx_strand_id
1 'polypeptide(L)'
;MNYKDRARNRRLKKDIITLLNIFKFKTGNIKLPGKVVLFGLIISIIGIFSPRIVFLENLGFENSFSSLAGNVGFTSLIGILFLIFIVLSINKKEKIKMYSGLQIKDYTIIIFIGFFIAILSIHSIIFIKSLLSFSKDIILGKGSILGLTGSIIIIVGGIMMKKDYNKENASYINEAEDKSKYSNNRNKNSNMKLPF
;
A
#
# COMPACT_ATOMS: atom_id res chain seq x y z
N MET A 1 37.76 -21.79 9.24
CA MET A 1 36.29 -21.61 9.06
C MET A 1 35.60 -22.97 9.11
N ASN A 2 34.75 -23.21 10.12
CA ASN A 2 34.26 -24.54 10.49
C ASN A 2 33.24 -25.10 9.47
N TYR A 3 33.18 -26.42 9.28
CA TYR A 3 32.27 -27.06 8.33
C TYR A 3 30.79 -26.79 8.67
N LYS A 4 30.46 -26.77 9.98
CA LYS A 4 29.12 -26.43 10.49
C LYS A 4 28.68 -25.02 10.07
N ASP A 5 29.58 -24.04 10.08
CA ASP A 5 29.27 -22.66 9.68
C ASP A 5 28.98 -22.53 8.19
N ARG A 6 29.72 -23.28 7.35
CA ARG A 6 29.46 -23.32 5.89
C ARG A 6 28.11 -23.97 5.57
N ALA A 7 27.73 -25.04 6.27
CA ALA A 7 26.45 -25.69 6.09
C ALA A 7 25.26 -24.79 6.51
N ARG A 8 25.39 -24.09 7.64
CA ARG A 8 24.38 -23.13 8.12
C ARG A 8 24.20 -21.96 7.14
N ASN A 9 25.30 -21.40 6.63
CA ASN A 9 25.26 -20.28 5.70
C ASN A 9 24.66 -20.67 4.33
N ARG A 10 24.88 -21.91 3.87
CA ARG A 10 24.23 -22.45 2.67
C ARG A 10 22.72 -22.63 2.85
N ARG A 11 22.27 -23.11 4.01
CA ARG A 11 20.83 -23.21 4.33
C ARG A 11 20.17 -21.84 4.36
N LEU A 12 20.75 -20.88 5.07
CA LEU A 12 20.25 -19.50 5.12
C LEU A 12 20.19 -18.85 3.73
N LYS A 13 21.23 -19.00 2.91
CA LYS A 13 21.18 -18.53 1.51
C LYS A 13 20.05 -19.19 0.73
N LYS A 14 19.85 -20.49 0.89
CA LYS A 14 18.77 -21.22 0.23
C LYS A 14 17.40 -20.75 0.70
N ASP A 15 17.22 -20.51 2.00
CA ASP A 15 15.97 -20.00 2.58
C ASP A 15 15.70 -18.56 2.13
N ILE A 16 16.73 -17.70 2.07
CA ILE A 16 16.63 -16.33 1.54
C ILE A 16 16.30 -16.35 0.05
N ILE A 17 16.94 -17.20 -0.75
CA ILE A 17 16.65 -17.35 -2.19
C ILE A 17 15.23 -17.91 -2.39
N THR A 18 14.78 -18.81 -1.51
CA THR A 18 13.44 -19.39 -1.58
C THR A 18 12.40 -18.35 -1.17
N LEU A 19 12.63 -17.58 -0.12
CA LEU A 19 11.84 -16.40 0.25
C LEU A 19 11.81 -15.38 -0.90
N LEU A 20 12.96 -15.02 -1.48
CA LEU A 20 13.06 -14.10 -2.61
C LEU A 20 12.36 -14.63 -3.87
N ASN A 21 12.36 -15.94 -4.13
CA ASN A 21 11.65 -16.55 -5.25
C ASN A 21 10.14 -16.70 -4.96
N ILE A 22 9.72 -16.90 -3.71
CA ILE A 22 8.31 -16.80 -3.29
C ILE A 22 7.84 -15.34 -3.42
N PHE A 23 8.72 -14.39 -3.12
CA PHE A 23 8.60 -12.95 -3.30
C PHE A 23 9.02 -12.47 -4.69
N LYS A 24 9.30 -13.35 -5.66
CA LYS A 24 9.20 -13.01 -7.09
C LYS A 24 7.72 -12.85 -7.38
N PHE A 25 7.17 -11.78 -6.84
CA PHE A 25 5.94 -11.20 -7.27
C PHE A 25 6.10 -11.02 -8.77
N LYS A 26 5.21 -11.61 -9.56
CA LYS A 26 4.97 -11.13 -10.91
C LYS A 26 4.49 -9.69 -10.77
N THR A 27 5.41 -8.75 -10.57
CA THR A 27 5.16 -7.30 -10.51
C THR A 27 4.48 -6.83 -11.79
N GLY A 28 4.70 -7.54 -12.91
CA GLY A 28 3.96 -7.37 -14.16
C GLY A 28 2.45 -7.63 -14.08
N ASN A 29 1.98 -8.47 -13.14
CA ASN A 29 0.56 -8.84 -13.01
C ASN A 29 -0.22 -7.94 -12.03
N ILE A 30 0.39 -6.89 -11.48
CA ILE A 30 -0.32 -5.96 -10.60
C ILE A 30 -1.19 -5.03 -11.47
N LYS A 31 -2.49 -4.94 -11.17
CA LYS A 31 -3.41 -4.00 -11.85
C LYS A 31 -2.90 -2.56 -11.70
N LEU A 32 -3.26 -1.68 -12.65
CA LEU A 32 -2.81 -0.29 -12.67
C LEU A 32 -2.97 0.44 -11.32
N PRO A 33 -4.08 0.30 -10.57
CA PRO A 33 -4.20 0.94 -9.25
C PRO A 33 -3.11 0.49 -8.26
N GLY A 34 -2.75 -0.79 -8.24
CA GLY A 34 -1.68 -1.30 -7.37
C GLY A 34 -0.31 -0.76 -7.77
N LYS A 35 -0.07 -0.54 -9.07
CA LYS A 35 1.16 0.12 -9.56
C LYS A 35 1.23 1.58 -9.10
N VAL A 36 0.12 2.30 -9.11
CA VAL A 36 0.03 3.67 -8.59
C VAL A 36 0.36 3.71 -7.09
N VAL A 37 -0.21 2.78 -6.30
CA VAL A 37 0.12 2.67 -4.87
C VAL A 37 1.61 2.38 -4.65
N LEU A 38 2.20 1.45 -5.40
CA LEU A 38 3.64 1.16 -5.32
C LEU A 38 4.51 2.38 -5.65
N PHE A 39 4.13 3.16 -6.66
CA PHE A 39 4.83 4.38 -7.01
C PHE A 39 4.78 5.40 -5.85
N GLY A 40 3.60 5.59 -5.25
CA GLY A 40 3.45 6.42 -4.05
C GLY A 40 4.30 5.93 -2.88
N LEU A 41 4.36 4.61 -2.64
CA LEU A 41 5.21 4.00 -1.61
C LEU A 41 6.70 4.26 -1.84
N ILE A 42 7.18 4.18 -3.08
CA ILE A 42 8.58 4.50 -3.42
C ILE A 42 8.88 5.96 -3.08
N ILE A 43 7.99 6.89 -3.46
CA ILE A 43 8.14 8.31 -3.14
C ILE A 43 8.16 8.52 -1.62
N SER A 44 7.27 7.85 -0.88
CA SER A 44 7.24 7.93 0.58
C SER A 44 8.52 7.38 1.22
N ILE A 45 9.10 6.29 0.69
CA ILE A 45 10.40 5.75 1.14
C ILE A 45 11.50 6.78 0.93
N ILE A 46 11.60 7.35 -0.26
CA ILE A 46 12.60 8.40 -0.54
C ILE A 46 12.38 9.58 0.40
N GLY A 47 11.12 9.96 0.64
CA GLY A 47 10.73 11.04 1.54
C GLY A 47 11.15 10.83 2.99
N ILE A 48 11.05 9.61 3.54
CA ILE A 48 11.42 9.37 4.94
C ILE A 48 12.93 9.47 5.19
N PHE A 49 13.76 9.13 4.19
CA PHE A 49 15.23 9.26 4.28
C PHE A 49 15.74 10.64 3.86
N SER A 50 14.91 11.42 3.16
CA SER A 50 15.27 12.76 2.72
C SER A 50 15.34 13.76 3.89
N PRO A 51 16.11 14.85 3.75
CA PRO A 51 16.16 15.94 4.72
C PRO A 51 14.75 16.48 5.03
N ARG A 52 14.39 16.51 6.31
CA ARG A 52 13.16 17.15 6.81
C ARG A 52 13.44 18.51 7.42
N ILE A 53 14.52 18.60 8.18
CA ILE A 53 15.01 19.84 8.79
C ILE A 53 16.38 20.08 8.18
N VAL A 54 16.63 21.28 7.70
CA VAL A 54 17.94 21.69 7.19
C VAL A 54 18.39 22.89 8.01
N PHE A 55 19.62 22.85 8.50
CA PHE A 55 20.25 23.93 9.24
C PHE A 55 21.11 24.78 8.30
N LEU A 56 20.83 26.07 8.25
CA LEU A 56 21.52 27.04 7.38
C LEU A 56 22.96 27.28 7.83
N GLU A 57 23.21 27.37 9.15
CA GLU A 57 24.53 27.72 9.70
C GLU A 57 25.58 26.63 9.49
N ASN A 58 25.22 25.35 9.67
CA ASN A 58 26.16 24.24 9.68
C ASN A 58 26.05 23.31 8.45
N LEU A 59 25.20 23.65 7.48
CA LEU A 59 24.88 22.81 6.30
C LEU A 59 24.46 21.36 6.65
N GLY A 60 24.03 21.14 7.90
CA GLY A 60 23.56 19.86 8.40
C GLY A 60 22.09 19.64 8.09
N PHE A 61 21.66 18.38 8.12
CA PHE A 61 20.24 18.05 8.00
C PHE A 61 19.83 16.92 8.92
N GLU A 62 18.56 16.95 9.31
CA GLU A 62 17.91 15.87 10.04
C GLU A 62 16.81 15.26 9.17
N ASN A 63 16.77 13.93 9.12
CA ASN A 63 15.74 13.19 8.42
C ASN A 63 14.60 12.78 9.38
N SER A 64 13.66 11.97 8.88
CA SER A 64 12.48 11.56 9.65
C SER A 64 12.78 10.66 10.86
N PHE A 65 13.96 10.06 10.93
CA PHE A 65 14.38 9.17 12.01
C PHE A 65 15.10 9.89 13.15
N SER A 66 15.35 11.18 12.98
CA SER A 66 15.94 12.01 14.02
C SER A 66 14.96 12.27 15.15
N SER A 67 15.50 12.42 16.37
CA SER A 67 14.72 12.85 17.53
C SER A 67 14.11 14.24 17.30
N LEU A 68 14.83 15.13 16.60
CA LEU A 68 14.36 16.48 16.33
C LEU A 68 13.18 16.51 15.36
N ALA A 69 13.10 15.56 14.42
CA ALA A 69 11.92 15.38 13.57
C ALA A 69 10.81 14.54 14.23
N GLY A 70 10.90 14.27 15.54
CA GLY A 70 9.90 13.54 16.31
C GLY A 70 9.84 12.04 16.02
N ASN A 71 10.91 11.46 15.45
CA ASN A 71 11.00 10.03 15.14
C ASN A 71 9.87 9.50 14.23
N VAL A 72 9.19 10.39 13.49
CA VAL A 72 8.04 10.08 12.63
C VAL A 72 8.37 9.04 11.54
N GLY A 73 9.65 8.93 11.19
CA GLY A 73 10.19 7.97 10.24
C GLY A 73 9.94 6.52 10.64
N PHE A 74 10.03 6.17 11.93
CA PHE A 74 9.79 4.79 12.38
C PHE A 74 8.32 4.38 12.19
N THR A 75 7.39 5.24 12.63
CA THR A 75 5.96 4.99 12.48
C THR A 75 5.56 4.92 11.01
N SER A 76 6.10 5.83 10.19
CA SER A 76 5.84 5.85 8.74
C SER A 76 6.42 4.61 8.04
N LEU A 77 7.61 4.16 8.44
CA LEU A 77 8.26 2.97 7.87
C LEU A 77 7.44 1.71 8.14
N ILE A 78 6.90 1.54 9.35
CA ILE A 78 6.03 0.41 9.69
C ILE A 78 4.79 0.40 8.78
N GLY A 79 4.14 1.56 8.62
CA GLY A 79 2.97 1.71 7.73
C GLY A 79 3.30 1.39 6.27
N ILE A 80 4.44 1.88 5.77
CA ILE A 80 4.93 1.63 4.40
C ILE A 80 5.21 0.14 4.19
N LEU A 81 5.93 -0.52 5.09
CA LEU A 81 6.23 -1.96 4.99
C LEU A 81 4.96 -2.80 4.99
N PHE A 82 3.99 -2.44 5.84
CA PHE A 82 2.70 -3.11 5.87
C PHE A 82 1.90 -2.91 4.56
N LEU A 83 1.93 -1.70 3.97
CA LEU A 83 1.31 -1.45 2.67
C LEU A 83 1.99 -2.20 1.53
N ILE A 84 3.32 -2.28 1.52
CA ILE A 84 4.06 -3.11 0.55
C ILE A 84 3.59 -4.56 0.62
N PHE A 85 3.49 -5.11 1.84
CA PHE A 85 2.97 -6.46 2.03
C PHE A 85 1.54 -6.62 1.49
N ILE A 86 0.64 -5.69 1.82
CA ILE A 86 -0.75 -5.72 1.32
C ILE A 86 -0.76 -5.69 -0.21
N VAL A 87 -0.16 -4.69 -0.84
CA VAL A 87 -0.24 -4.49 -2.29
C VAL A 87 0.35 -5.66 -3.05
N LEU A 88 1.48 -6.21 -2.58
CA LEU A 88 2.11 -7.36 -3.20
C LEU A 88 1.31 -8.66 -2.94
N SER A 89 0.60 -8.77 -1.82
CA SER A 89 -0.25 -9.92 -1.49
C SER A 89 -1.56 -10.00 -2.28
N ILE A 90 -2.02 -8.90 -2.90
CA ILE A 90 -3.32 -8.83 -3.61
C ILE A 90 -3.46 -9.92 -4.67
N ASN A 91 -2.39 -10.23 -5.40
CA ASN A 91 -2.40 -11.27 -6.45
C ASN A 91 -2.47 -12.70 -5.92
N LYS A 92 -2.28 -12.95 -4.62
CA LYS A 92 -2.31 -14.29 -4.01
C LYS A 92 -3.51 -14.48 -3.06
N LYS A 93 -4.31 -13.44 -2.84
CA LYS A 93 -5.35 -13.39 -1.79
C LYS A 93 -6.64 -14.16 -2.09
N GLU A 94 -6.88 -14.58 -3.33
CA GLU A 94 -8.02 -15.46 -3.64
C GLU A 94 -7.96 -16.79 -2.87
N LYS A 95 -6.75 -17.29 -2.52
CA LYS A 95 -6.59 -18.49 -1.69
C LYS A 95 -6.75 -18.25 -0.18
N ILE A 96 -6.58 -17.02 0.30
CA ILE A 96 -6.57 -16.70 1.74
C ILE A 96 -7.95 -16.18 2.20
N LYS A 97 -8.71 -15.49 1.33
CA LYS A 97 -10.06 -14.99 1.62
C LYS A 97 -11.06 -16.09 1.99
N MET A 98 -10.83 -17.34 1.59
CA MET A 98 -11.70 -18.47 1.97
C MET A 98 -11.62 -18.83 3.47
N TYR A 99 -10.58 -18.38 4.20
CA TYR A 99 -10.31 -18.87 5.56
C TYR A 99 -10.44 -17.83 6.68
N SER A 100 -10.54 -16.54 6.37
CA SER A 100 -10.72 -15.49 7.38
C SER A 100 -12.06 -14.78 7.18
N GLY A 101 -13.00 -14.95 8.11
CA GLY A 101 -14.30 -14.26 8.13
C GLY A 101 -14.22 -12.71 8.25
N LEU A 102 -13.01 -12.14 8.24
CA LEU A 102 -12.77 -10.71 8.21
C LEU A 102 -12.86 -10.17 6.78
N GLN A 103 -13.96 -9.49 6.45
CA GLN A 103 -14.18 -8.84 5.16
C GLN A 103 -13.54 -7.43 5.07
N ILE A 104 -12.38 -7.20 5.68
CA ILE A 104 -11.72 -5.89 5.54
C ILE A 104 -11.19 -5.77 4.11
N LYS A 105 -11.78 -4.84 3.35
CA LYS A 105 -11.41 -4.60 1.95
C LYS A 105 -10.04 -3.92 1.91
N ASP A 106 -9.11 -4.50 1.16
CA ASP A 106 -7.71 -4.04 1.08
C ASP A 106 -7.58 -2.55 0.73
N TYR A 107 -8.45 -2.04 -0.15
CA TYR A 107 -8.44 -0.62 -0.51
C TYR A 107 -8.74 0.30 0.68
N THR A 108 -9.56 -0.14 1.65
CA THR A 108 -9.89 0.65 2.84
C THR A 108 -8.66 0.81 3.72
N ILE A 109 -7.89 -0.27 3.90
CA ILE A 109 -6.64 -0.26 4.66
C ILE A 109 -5.61 0.63 3.96
N ILE A 110 -5.50 0.53 2.63
CA ILE A 110 -4.58 1.37 1.84
C ILE A 110 -4.92 2.85 1.99
N ILE A 111 -6.18 3.23 1.85
CA ILE A 111 -6.63 4.62 2.03
C ILE A 111 -6.38 5.09 3.45
N PHE A 112 -6.72 4.28 4.45
CA PHE A 112 -6.55 4.65 5.86
C PHE A 112 -5.09 4.91 6.22
N ILE A 113 -4.17 4.01 5.84
CA ILE A 113 -2.74 4.20 6.11
C ILE A 113 -2.17 5.36 5.28
N GLY A 114 -2.59 5.50 4.02
CA GLY A 114 -2.22 6.65 3.20
C GLY A 114 -2.61 7.98 3.87
N PHE A 115 -3.83 8.06 4.40
CA PHE A 115 -4.31 9.23 5.14
C PHE A 115 -3.53 9.46 6.44
N PHE A 116 -3.22 8.39 7.18
CA PHE A 116 -2.40 8.48 8.38
C PHE A 116 -1.00 9.02 8.09
N ILE A 117 -0.33 8.56 7.03
CA ILE A 117 0.96 9.09 6.58
C ILE A 117 0.83 10.58 6.18
N ALA A 118 -0.27 10.96 5.53
CA ALA A 118 -0.54 12.36 5.18
C ALA A 118 -0.62 13.25 6.43
N ILE A 119 -1.36 12.82 7.47
CA ILE A 119 -1.45 13.54 8.75
C ILE A 119 -0.07 13.70 9.38
N LEU A 120 0.72 12.62 9.43
CA LEU A 120 2.08 12.67 9.98
C LEU A 120 2.97 13.67 9.23
N SER A 121 2.89 13.71 7.90
CA SER A 121 3.59 14.68 7.07
C SER A 121 3.13 16.12 7.33
N ILE A 122 1.82 16.37 7.40
CA ILE A 122 1.26 17.70 7.71
C ILE A 122 1.70 18.16 9.10
N HIS A 123 1.58 17.29 10.10
CA HIS A 123 1.99 17.58 11.47
C HIS A 123 3.47 17.95 11.52
N SER A 124 4.31 17.24 10.77
CA SER A 124 5.74 17.54 10.69
C SER A 124 6.02 18.90 10.04
N ILE A 125 5.27 19.29 9.00
CA ILE A 125 5.39 20.61 8.38
C ILE A 125 5.01 21.71 9.37
N ILE A 126 3.90 21.54 10.09
CA ILE A 126 3.43 22.49 11.11
C ILE A 126 4.47 22.62 12.23
N PHE A 127 5.00 21.50 12.71
CA PHE A 127 6.02 21.48 13.75
C PHE A 127 7.30 22.21 13.31
N ILE A 128 7.81 21.95 12.11
CA ILE A 128 9.00 22.61 11.58
C ILE A 128 8.76 24.11 11.37
N LYS A 129 7.57 24.50 10.90
CA LYS A 129 7.20 25.92 10.82
C LYS A 129 7.15 26.58 12.19
N SER A 130 6.67 25.88 13.21
CA SER A 130 6.71 26.38 14.58
C SER A 130 8.14 26.54 15.07
N LEU A 131 9.05 25.60 14.79
CA LEU A 131 10.48 25.73 15.11
C LEU A 131 11.12 26.93 14.41
N LEU A 132 10.73 27.22 13.17
CA LEU A 132 11.18 28.40 12.42
C LEU A 132 10.89 29.72 13.15
N SER A 133 9.81 29.78 13.93
CA SER A 133 9.46 30.95 14.74
C SER A 133 10.39 31.15 15.94
N PHE A 134 11.08 30.09 16.38
CA PHE A 134 12.02 30.12 17.51
C PHE A 134 13.48 30.19 17.06
N SER A 135 13.84 29.62 15.91
CA SER A 135 15.18 29.66 15.33
C SER A 135 15.08 29.93 13.83
N LYS A 136 15.67 31.04 13.38
CA LYS A 136 15.64 31.48 11.97
C LYS A 136 16.54 30.64 11.06
N ASP A 137 17.40 29.83 11.64
CA ASP A 137 18.44 29.06 10.93
C ASP A 137 17.96 27.68 10.49
N ILE A 138 16.71 27.35 10.77
CA ILE A 138 16.06 26.13 10.34
C ILE A 138 15.26 26.41 9.07
N ILE A 139 15.26 25.50 8.11
CA ILE A 139 14.33 25.52 6.97
C ILE A 139 13.68 24.15 6.75
N LEU A 140 12.52 24.16 6.09
CA LEU A 140 11.80 22.95 5.72
C LEU A 140 12.53 22.21 4.57
N GLY A 141 12.93 20.98 4.84
CA GLY A 141 13.50 20.08 3.85
C GLY A 141 12.46 19.40 2.95
N LYS A 142 12.93 18.82 1.85
CA LYS A 142 12.09 18.16 0.83
C LYS A 142 11.38 16.89 1.34
N GLY A 143 11.88 16.25 2.39
CA GLY A 143 11.36 14.98 2.90
C GLY A 143 9.90 15.06 3.35
N SER A 144 9.50 16.17 3.98
CA SER A 144 8.10 16.38 4.40
C SER A 144 7.15 16.51 3.20
N ILE A 145 7.60 17.21 2.15
CA ILE A 145 6.85 17.40 0.90
C ILE A 145 6.73 16.06 0.16
N LEU A 146 7.83 15.32 0.02
CA LEU A 146 7.82 13.99 -0.61
C LEU A 146 6.91 13.01 0.14
N GLY A 147 6.93 13.04 1.48
CA GLY A 147 6.02 12.24 2.30
C GLY A 147 4.55 12.55 2.02
N LEU A 148 4.20 13.84 1.93
CA LEU A 148 2.85 14.30 1.59
C LEU A 148 2.46 13.85 0.17
N THR A 149 3.30 14.11 -0.82
CA THR A 149 3.05 13.73 -2.22
C THR A 149 2.88 12.22 -2.37
N GLY A 150 3.75 11.42 -1.74
CA GLY A 150 3.64 9.96 -1.73
C GLY A 150 2.32 9.49 -1.09
N SER A 151 1.91 10.11 0.02
CA SER A 151 0.65 9.79 0.69
C SER A 151 -0.58 10.09 -0.18
N ILE A 152 -0.59 11.20 -0.92
CA ILE A 152 -1.68 11.56 -1.85
C ILE A 152 -1.75 10.52 -2.96
N ILE A 153 -0.62 10.12 -3.54
CA ILE A 153 -0.57 9.09 -4.59
C ILE A 153 -1.08 7.74 -4.07
N ILE A 154 -0.72 7.35 -2.85
CA ILE A 154 -1.22 6.12 -2.19
C ILE A 154 -2.75 6.19 -2.05
N ILE A 155 -3.30 7.31 -1.57
CA ILE A 155 -4.75 7.50 -1.40
C ILE A 155 -5.46 7.41 -2.75
N VAL A 156 -4.95 8.10 -3.78
CA VAL A 156 -5.51 8.06 -5.14
C VAL A 156 -5.50 6.63 -5.67
N GLY A 157 -4.39 5.90 -5.52
CA GLY A 157 -4.30 4.49 -5.89
C GLY A 157 -5.31 3.61 -5.15
N GLY A 158 -5.52 3.84 -3.85
CA GLY A 158 -6.54 3.17 -3.06
C GLY A 158 -7.98 3.47 -3.52
N ILE A 159 -8.29 4.72 -3.89
CA ILE A 159 -9.58 5.11 -4.45
C ILE A 159 -9.81 4.43 -5.81
N MET A 160 -8.79 4.34 -6.65
CA MET A 160 -8.87 3.61 -7.92
C MET A 160 -9.15 2.13 -7.67
N MET A 161 -8.50 1.49 -6.69
CA MET A 161 -8.79 0.11 -6.29
C MET A 161 -10.23 -0.08 -5.83
N LYS A 162 -10.79 0.88 -5.08
CA LYS A 162 -12.20 0.86 -4.67
C LYS A 162 -13.13 0.88 -5.89
N LYS A 163 -12.83 1.73 -6.89
CA LYS A 163 -13.62 1.82 -8.13
C LYS A 163 -13.58 0.50 -8.91
N ASP A 164 -12.41 -0.10 -9.07
CA ASP A 164 -12.25 -1.39 -9.77
C ASP A 164 -13.01 -2.51 -9.05
N TYR A 165 -12.89 -2.58 -7.72
CA TYR A 165 -13.62 -3.56 -6.91
C TYR A 165 -15.14 -3.42 -7.05
N ASN A 166 -15.66 -2.19 -7.05
CA ASN A 166 -17.09 -1.95 -7.21
C ASN A 166 -17.59 -2.32 -8.62
N LYS A 167 -16.79 -2.06 -9.66
CA LYS A 167 -17.11 -2.46 -11.05
C LYS A 167 -17.16 -3.98 -11.19
N GLU A 168 -16.17 -4.68 -10.65
CA GLU A 168 -16.11 -6.15 -10.69
C GLU A 168 -17.31 -6.77 -9.97
N ASN A 169 -17.62 -6.30 -8.76
CA ASN A 169 -18.80 -6.77 -8.03
C ASN A 169 -20.11 -6.50 -8.78
N ALA A 170 -20.26 -5.34 -9.42
CA ALA A 170 -21.45 -5.02 -10.20
C ALA A 170 -21.61 -5.97 -11.41
N SER A 171 -20.51 -6.30 -12.11
CA SER A 171 -20.56 -7.30 -13.20
C SER A 171 -20.98 -8.67 -12.71
N TYR A 172 -20.51 -9.14 -11.55
CA TYR A 172 -20.91 -10.44 -11.00
C TYR A 172 -22.39 -10.49 -10.64
N ILE A 173 -22.93 -9.40 -10.07
CA ILE A 173 -24.37 -9.31 -9.73
C ILE A 173 -25.20 -9.34 -11.02
N ASN A 174 -24.83 -8.55 -12.02
CA ASN A 174 -25.54 -8.52 -13.31
C ASN A 174 -25.48 -9.88 -14.02
N GLU A 175 -24.33 -10.56 -14.03
CA GLU A 175 -24.21 -11.91 -14.59
C GLU A 175 -25.07 -12.95 -13.84
N ALA A 176 -25.16 -12.84 -12.52
CA ALA A 176 -26.01 -13.71 -11.70
C ALA A 176 -27.50 -13.46 -11.96
N GLU A 177 -27.90 -12.19 -12.07
CA GLU A 177 -29.27 -11.79 -12.42
C GLU A 177 -29.66 -12.26 -13.82
N ASP A 178 -28.79 -12.08 -14.81
CA ASP A 178 -29.02 -12.54 -16.18
C ASP A 178 -29.17 -14.06 -16.23
N LYS A 179 -28.29 -14.83 -15.57
CA LYS A 179 -28.41 -16.29 -15.46
C LYS A 179 -29.74 -16.70 -14.82
N SER A 180 -30.20 -15.99 -13.80
CA SER A 180 -31.50 -16.26 -13.16
C SER A 180 -32.69 -15.99 -14.08
N LYS A 181 -32.65 -14.89 -14.86
CA LYS A 181 -33.68 -14.55 -15.85
C LYS A 181 -33.75 -15.55 -16.99
N TYR A 182 -32.60 -15.99 -17.51
CA TYR A 182 -32.53 -17.03 -18.53
C TYR A 182 -33.09 -18.37 -18.03
N SER A 183 -32.77 -18.77 -16.79
CA SER A 183 -33.34 -19.98 -16.17
C SER A 183 -34.86 -19.90 -16.02
N ASN A 184 -35.39 -18.76 -15.53
CA ASN A 184 -36.82 -18.55 -15.37
C ASN A 184 -37.58 -18.53 -16.72
N ASN A 185 -37.03 -17.90 -17.75
CA ASN A 185 -37.65 -17.91 -19.09
C ASN A 185 -37.65 -19.31 -19.72
N ARG A 186 -36.62 -20.13 -19.48
CA ARG A 186 -36.61 -21.55 -19.91
C ARG A 186 -37.72 -22.35 -19.25
N ASN A 187 -37.88 -22.23 -17.93
CA ASN A 187 -38.94 -22.93 -17.18
C ASN A 187 -40.35 -22.45 -17.59
N LYS A 188 -40.50 -21.18 -17.96
CA LYS A 188 -41.78 -20.64 -18.43
C LYS A 188 -42.16 -21.18 -19.81
N ASN A 189 -41.19 -21.32 -20.71
CA ASN A 189 -41.42 -21.88 -22.05
C ASN A 189 -41.60 -23.42 -22.02
N SER A 190 -40.98 -24.14 -21.09
CA SER A 190 -41.22 -25.59 -20.93
C SER A 190 -42.59 -25.93 -20.34
N ASN A 191 -43.26 -24.95 -19.71
CA ASN A 191 -44.60 -25.10 -19.15
C ASN A 191 -45.73 -24.67 -20.10
N MET A 192 -45.42 -24.27 -21.34
CA MET A 192 -46.45 -24.08 -22.36
C MET A 192 -47.00 -25.45 -22.75
N LYS A 193 -48.21 -25.77 -22.26
CA LYS A 193 -48.97 -26.92 -22.74
C LYS A 193 -49.14 -26.78 -24.24
N LEU A 194 -48.72 -27.81 -24.97
CA LEU A 194 -49.00 -27.93 -26.40
C LEU A 194 -50.52 -27.87 -26.60
N PRO A 195 -51.00 -27.11 -27.59
CA PRO A 195 -52.41 -27.11 -27.94
C PRO A 195 -52.76 -28.51 -28.45
N PHE A 196 -53.52 -29.24 -27.64
CA PHE A 196 -54.27 -30.41 -28.08
C PHE A 196 -55.67 -29.94 -28.45
#